data_AF-B7KK54-F1
#
_entry.id   AF-B7KK54-F1
#
_cell.length_a   1.000
_cell.length_b   1.000
_cell.length_c   1.000
_cell.angle_alpha   90.00
_cell.angle_beta   90.00
_cell.angle_gamma   90.00
#
_symmetry.space_group_name_H-M   'P 1'
#
loop_
_entity.id
_entity.type
_entity.pdbx_description
1 polymer ?
#
loop_
_entity_poly.entity_id
_entity_poly.type
_entity_poly.pdbx_seq_one_letter_code
_entity_poly.pdbx_strand_id
1 'polypeptide(L)'
;MYKCPVCGYKGLEAPPYESGSPSFEICPSCGTEFGYDDAETDHATLRHVWIEAGAKWWSSSTCPPPGWNPYEQLREAKLPSN
;
A
#
# COMPACT_ATOMS: atom_id res chain seq x y z
N MET A 1 3.16 11.85 -7.68
CA MET A 1 2.96 10.87 -6.59
C MET A 1 2.02 9.80 -7.10
N TYR A 2 2.33 8.54 -6.80
CA TYR A 2 1.62 7.38 -7.31
C TYR A 2 0.82 6.69 -6.19
N LYS A 3 -0.14 5.85 -6.61
CA LYS A 3 -1.07 5.18 -5.70
C LYS A 3 -0.64 3.74 -5.46
N CYS A 4 -0.54 3.35 -4.20
CA CYS A 4 -0.36 1.97 -3.80
C CYS A 4 -1.61 1.14 -4.17
N PRO A 5 -1.47 0.05 -4.93
CA PRO A 5 -2.59 -0.80 -5.33
C PRO A 5 -3.08 -1.70 -4.19
N VAL A 6 -2.24 -1.92 -3.17
CA VAL A 6 -2.60 -2.69 -1.98
C VAL A 6 -3.49 -1.87 -1.05
N CYS A 7 -3.03 -0.72 -0.57
CA CYS A 7 -3.73 0.02 0.48
C CYS A 7 -4.34 1.37 0.06
N GLY A 8 -4.05 1.85 -1.16
CA GLY A 8 -4.59 3.11 -1.66
C GLY A 8 -3.81 4.37 -1.29
N TYR A 9 -2.69 4.26 -0.55
CA TYR A 9 -1.82 5.39 -0.22
C TYR A 9 -1.35 6.11 -1.49
N LYS A 10 -1.53 7.44 -1.57
CA LYS A 10 -1.29 8.26 -2.79
C LYS A 10 0.07 8.96 -2.80
N GLY A 11 0.98 8.60 -1.90
CA GLY A 11 2.25 9.28 -1.70
C GLY A 11 3.49 8.51 -2.15
N LEU A 12 3.33 7.50 -3.02
CA LEU A 12 4.50 6.76 -3.54
C LEU A 12 5.36 7.69 -4.42
N GLU A 13 6.68 7.52 -4.34
CA GLU A 13 7.67 8.26 -5.12
C GLU A 13 7.69 7.81 -6.58
N ALA A 14 7.54 6.51 -6.83
CA ALA A 14 7.50 5.87 -8.13
C ALA A 14 6.19 5.10 -8.34
N PRO A 15 5.78 4.82 -9.60
CA PRO A 15 4.69 3.87 -9.81
C PRO A 15 5.13 2.49 -9.30
N PRO A 16 4.23 1.68 -8.72
CA PRO A 16 4.56 0.32 -8.28
C PRO A 16 5.28 -0.49 -9.37
N TYR A 17 4.82 -0.33 -10.61
CA TYR A 17 5.42 -0.88 -11.82
C TYR A 17 5.44 0.18 -12.95
N GLU A 18 6.55 0.24 -13.67
CA GLU A 18 6.73 1.01 -14.90
C GLU A 18 7.16 0.05 -16.02
N SER A 19 6.38 -0.06 -17.09
CA SER A 19 6.71 -0.92 -18.25
C SER A 19 7.06 -2.38 -17.89
N GLY A 20 6.44 -2.94 -16.84
CA GLY A 20 6.68 -4.31 -16.37
C GLY A 20 7.84 -4.47 -15.38
N SER A 21 8.59 -3.41 -15.10
CA SER A 21 9.62 -3.40 -14.06
C SER A 21 9.06 -2.84 -12.74
N PRO A 22 9.28 -3.51 -11.59
CA PRO A 22 8.86 -3.00 -10.29
C PRO A 22 9.73 -1.81 -9.85
N SER A 23 9.18 -0.97 -8.97
CA SER A 23 9.92 0.15 -8.36
C SER A 23 10.84 -0.26 -7.22
N PHE A 24 10.62 -1.42 -6.59
CA PHE A 24 11.25 -1.81 -5.31
C PHE A 24 11.01 -0.82 -4.16
N GLU A 25 10.06 0.11 -4.34
CA GLU A 25 9.64 1.01 -3.28
C GLU A 25 8.82 0.22 -2.24
N ILE A 26 9.04 0.53 -0.96
CA ILE A 26 8.25 -0.02 0.13
C ILE A 26 7.16 0.98 0.48
N CYS A 27 5.90 0.58 0.33
CA CYS A 27 4.78 1.47 0.67
C CYS A 27 4.81 1.82 2.17
N PRO A 28 4.91 3.11 2.57
CA PRO A 28 5.01 3.46 3.99
C PRO A 28 3.73 3.17 4.77
N SER A 29 2.60 3.04 4.07
CA SER A 29 1.31 2.71 4.68
C SER A 29 1.15 1.21 4.96
N CYS A 30 1.26 0.33 3.97
CA CYS A 30 0.99 -1.11 4.15
C CYS A 30 2.23 -1.99 4.22
N GLY A 31 3.41 -1.46 3.90
CA GLY A 31 4.67 -2.19 3.98
C GLY A 31 5.00 -3.08 2.80
N THR A 32 4.15 -3.14 1.78
CA THR A 32 4.43 -3.92 0.57
C THR A 32 5.65 -3.36 -0.15
N GLU A 33 6.64 -4.22 -0.38
CA GLU A 33 7.75 -4.00 -1.29
C GLU A 33 7.39 -4.48 -2.70
N PHE A 34 7.27 -3.55 -3.65
CA PHE A 34 6.86 -3.89 -5.02
C PHE A 34 7.98 -4.60 -5.77
N GLY A 35 7.67 -5.73 -6.40
CA GLY A 35 8.63 -6.64 -7.01
C GLY A 35 9.17 -7.72 -6.08
N TYR A 36 8.83 -7.69 -4.79
CA TYR A 36 9.22 -8.70 -3.81
C TYR A 36 7.99 -9.37 -3.18
N ASP A 37 7.23 -8.64 -2.36
CA ASP A 37 6.05 -9.21 -1.68
C ASP A 37 4.94 -9.56 -2.68
N ASP A 38 4.79 -8.74 -3.71
CA ASP A 38 3.80 -8.93 -4.77
C ASP A 38 4.33 -9.71 -5.99
N ALA A 39 5.52 -10.30 -5.88
CA ALA A 39 6.06 -11.19 -6.91
C ALA A 39 5.31 -12.53 -6.94
N GLU A 40 4.87 -13.03 -5.77
CA GLU A 40 4.16 -14.31 -5.62
C GLU A 40 2.75 -14.15 -5.06
N THR A 41 2.41 -13.00 -4.48
CA THR A 41 1.12 -12.75 -3.84
C THR A 41 0.40 -11.57 -4.48
N ASP A 42 -0.87 -11.73 -4.86
CA ASP A 42 -1.61 -10.63 -5.46
C ASP A 42 -1.90 -9.49 -4.47
N HIS A 43 -2.12 -8.29 -5.00
CA HIS A 43 -2.38 -7.09 -4.19
C HIS A 43 -3.64 -7.18 -3.33
N ALA A 44 -4.65 -7.97 -3.70
CA ALA A 44 -5.86 -8.13 -2.89
C ALA A 44 -5.60 -9.02 -1.68
N THR A 45 -4.81 -10.09 -1.84
CA THR A 45 -4.37 -10.94 -0.73
C THR A 45 -3.48 -10.16 0.24
N LEU A 46 -2.49 -9.41 -0.25
CA LEU A 46 -1.66 -8.54 0.60
C LEU A 46 -2.49 -7.49 1.35
N ARG A 47 -3.52 -6.93 0.70
CA ARG A 47 -4.44 -5.98 1.32
C ARG A 47 -5.22 -6.63 2.45
N HIS A 48 -5.76 -7.82 2.22
CA HIS A 48 -6.51 -8.56 3.23
C HIS A 48 -5.64 -8.87 4.45
N VAL A 49 -4.41 -9.33 4.25
CA VAL A 49 -3.44 -9.57 5.34
C VAL A 49 -3.16 -8.29 6.13
N TRP A 50 -2.95 -7.16 5.45
CA TRP A 50 -2.75 -5.87 6.11
C TRP A 50 -3.98 -5.43 6.92
N ILE A 51 -5.19 -5.63 6.39
CA ILE A 51 -6.45 -5.31 7.08
C ILE A 51 -6.63 -6.18 8.33
N GLU A 52 -6.45 -7.50 8.22
CA GLU A 52 -6.54 -8.45 9.34
C GLU A 52 -5.52 -8.14 10.45
N ALA A 53 -4.35 -7.61 10.08
CA ALA A 53 -3.34 -7.13 11.02
C ALA A 53 -3.70 -5.78 11.71
N GLY A 54 -4.89 -5.23 11.44
CA GLY A 54 -5.41 -3.98 11.98
C GLY A 54 -5.12 -2.76 11.11
N ALA A 55 -4.73 -2.95 9.85
CA ALA A 55 -4.43 -1.90 8.87
C ALA A 55 -3.49 -0.82 9.43
N LYS A 56 -2.45 -1.25 10.15
CA LYS A 56 -1.50 -0.35 10.82
C LYS A 56 -0.64 0.36 9.80
N TRP A 57 -0.28 1.60 10.10
CA TRP A 57 0.77 2.30 9.36
C TRP A 57 2.10 1.56 9.56
N TRP A 58 2.75 1.19 8.46
CA TRP A 58 3.93 0.32 8.50
C TRP A 58 5.22 1.08 8.80
N SER A 59 5.43 2.25 8.21
CA SER A 59 6.71 2.96 8.29
C SER A 59 6.95 3.59 9.65
N SER A 60 8.15 3.39 10.20
CA SER A 60 8.65 4.09 11.39
C SER A 60 9.41 5.38 11.06
N SER A 61 9.91 5.52 9.83
CA SER A 61 10.68 6.68 9.36
C SER A 61 9.82 7.76 8.72
N THR A 62 8.67 7.37 8.16
CA THR A 62 7.69 8.28 7.55
C THR A 62 6.44 8.28 8.42
N CYS A 63 6.03 9.45 8.91
CA CYS A 63 4.80 9.56 9.68
C CYS A 63 3.55 9.44 8.77
N PRO A 64 2.44 8.85 9.25
CA PRO A 64 1.17 8.95 8.57
C PRO A 64 0.72 10.42 8.48
N PRO A 65 -0.08 10.78 7.46
CA PRO A 65 -0.72 12.09 7.41
C PRO A 65 -1.54 12.41 8.68
N PRO A 66 -1.70 13.68 9.07
CA PRO A 66 -2.56 14.05 10.20
C PRO A 66 -3.99 13.52 10.03
N GLY A 67 -4.52 12.86 11.06
CA GLY A 67 -5.87 12.29 11.02
C GLY A 67 -6.02 11.07 10.09
N TRP A 68 -4.91 10.45 9.68
CA TRP A 68 -4.94 9.30 8.79
C TRP A 68 -5.82 8.15 9.32
N ASN A 69 -6.66 7.62 8.44
CA ASN A 69 -7.50 6.46 8.68
C ASN A 69 -7.34 5.48 7.51
N PRO A 70 -6.98 4.22 7.77
CA PRO A 70 -6.73 3.23 6.71
C PRO A 70 -7.97 2.88 5.89
N TYR A 71 -9.15 2.86 6.51
CA TYR A 71 -10.41 2.53 5.83
C TYR A 71 -10.90 3.68 4.94
N GLU A 72 -10.67 4.92 5.36
CA GLU A 72 -10.88 6.10 4.52
C GLU A 72 -9.94 6.10 3.31
N GLN A 73 -8.66 5.75 3.52
CA GLN A 73 -7.69 5.58 2.43
C GLN A 73 -8.15 4.54 1.40
N LEU A 74 -8.64 3.37 1.85
CA LEU A 74 -9.21 2.34 0.98
C LEU A 74 -10.45 2.84 0.23
N ARG A 75 -11.37 3.49 0.95
CA ARG A 75 -12.62 4.04 0.38
C ARG A 75 -12.34 5.02 -0.74
N GLU A 76 -11.44 5.98 -0.52
CA GLU A 76 -11.05 6.95 -1.55
C GLU A 76 -10.38 6.30 -2.76
N ALA A 77 -9.62 5.23 -2.53
CA ALA A 77 -8.96 4.47 -3.58
C ALA A 77 -9.90 3.51 -4.32
N LYS A 78 -11.15 3.36 -3.85
CA LYS A 78 -12.15 2.38 -4.30
C LYS A 78 -11.64 0.94 -4.19
N LEU A 79 -10.94 0.65 -3.09
CA LEU A 79 -10.44 -0.67 -2.77
C LEU A 79 -11.34 -1.33 -1.70
N PRO A 80 -11.52 -2.67 -1.74
CA PRO A 80 -12.31 -3.37 -0.75
C PRO A 80 -11.63 -3.33 0.62
N SER A 81 -12.44 -3.30 1.68
CA SER A 81 -11.99 -3.28 3.08
C SER A 81 -12.35 -4.54 3.86
N ASN A 82 -12.80 -5.58 3.15
CA ASN A 82 -13.28 -6.85 3.67
C ASN A 82 -13.00 -7.99 2.68
#